data_AF-A0A523YR78-F1
#
_entry.id   AF-A0A523YR78-F1
#
_cell.length_a   1.000
_cell.length_b   1.000
_cell.length_c   1.000
_cell.angle_alpha   90.00
_cell.angle_beta   90.00
_cell.angle_gamma   90.00
#
_symmetry.space_group_name_H-M   'P 1'
#
loop_
_entity.id
_entity.type
_entity.pdbx_description
1 polymer ?
#
loop_
_entity_poly.entity_id
_entity_poly.type
_entity_poly.pdbx_seq_one_letter_code
_entity_poly.pdbx_strand_id
1 'polypeptide(L)'
;MKFHSAIPLLGDGSLRANEIHDGNMWQPTEMLDYLLHALLYKFVFHPLGYKVTVCYRVFSAICGAVFIYGILRLAIYIKPVEFITLFLLMLSSGMTALFFGYVESYSLVAALLPFVILSGLKVVDGESRRWTFVLWVVLAGLAHSIAVLLFLCSVIVAMILPGDEKLTKASRISKYLALIAIVGIIGTYVVRFLGVPQLNRYLLAPLAMGNNQQAIFTVNHGLDLINWLLLSALPFLFLLAATVKMNHKDNYSAKKRIAFSIWLIVPSLLFVFLFVPEIGGPRDWDLFSLPSFVLVPSILVVYFARWRKPLPQQVLPLIFLSSVVMAGFVAVNSSVTRSVDRFVEVIEVSKVKNLYMEYGTLFSHSANHPELFGRRLEFALKAWEQPPYKKADSLYMATQLAQCFLDVGDKSRALPFIKLTFDVDSLDLNNYMLLYRYYQKYGAKDDLVLLAEKIERLFPNSARGQLEAGVMFLKLGYTARGGEDLRR
;
A
#
# COMPACT_ATOMS: atom_id res chain seq x y z
N MET A 1 3.91 2.66 24.58
CA MET A 1 3.84 2.04 23.24
C MET A 1 3.58 3.12 22.21
N LYS A 2 4.34 3.18 21.12
CA LYS A 2 4.04 4.07 20.00
C LYS A 2 3.12 3.31 19.03
N PHE A 3 1.85 3.70 18.94
CA PHE A 3 0.87 3.08 18.03
C PHE A 3 0.90 3.75 16.66
N HIS A 4 2.06 3.77 16.01
CA HIS A 4 2.16 4.23 14.62
C HIS A 4 2.91 3.20 13.79
N SER A 5 2.61 3.11 12.49
CA SER A 5 3.39 2.29 11.57
C SER A 5 4.87 2.65 11.68
N ALA A 6 5.69 1.65 11.97
CA ALA A 6 7.12 1.84 12.13
C ALA A 6 7.78 2.08 10.77
N ILE A 7 7.37 1.30 9.76
CA ILE A 7 8.04 1.20 8.47
C ILE A 7 7.02 1.03 7.32
N PRO A 8 7.21 1.70 6.17
CA PRO A 8 6.28 1.63 5.04
C PRO A 8 6.63 0.46 4.10
N LEU A 9 6.62 -0.79 4.59
CA LEU A 9 6.93 -1.96 3.74
C LEU A 9 5.72 -2.46 2.93
N LEU A 10 4.51 -2.22 3.42
CA LEU A 10 3.30 -2.83 2.85
C LEU A 10 2.72 -2.06 1.67
N GLY A 11 3.19 -0.84 1.37
CA GLY A 11 2.62 0.02 0.34
C GLY A 11 3.66 0.85 -0.41
N ASP A 12 3.21 1.85 -1.16
CA ASP A 12 4.06 2.75 -1.95
C ASP A 12 4.44 4.04 -1.20
N GLY A 13 4.10 4.14 0.09
CA GLY A 13 4.39 5.30 0.94
C GLY A 13 5.81 5.85 0.91
N SER A 14 6.82 4.99 0.73
CA SER A 14 8.21 5.44 0.59
C SER A 14 8.44 6.17 -0.74
N LEU A 15 7.83 5.70 -1.83
CA LEU A 15 7.84 6.36 -3.13
C LEU A 15 7.17 7.74 -3.01
N ARG A 16 5.96 7.81 -2.42
CA ARG A 16 5.23 9.06 -2.22
C ARG A 16 6.01 10.07 -1.38
N ALA A 17 6.62 9.60 -0.30
CA ALA A 17 7.44 10.44 0.56
C ALA A 17 8.64 11.03 -0.19
N ASN A 18 9.28 10.25 -1.06
CA ASN A 18 10.40 10.71 -1.88
C ASN A 18 9.94 11.69 -2.97
N GLU A 19 8.84 11.41 -3.67
CA GLU A 19 8.29 12.32 -4.69
C GLU A 19 7.98 13.71 -4.10
N ILE A 20 7.39 13.76 -2.90
CA ILE A 20 7.14 15.04 -2.19
C ILE A 20 8.45 15.69 -1.74
N HIS A 21 9.42 14.90 -1.26
CA HIS A 21 10.73 15.42 -0.86
C HIS A 21 11.46 16.08 -2.04
N ASP A 22 11.34 15.48 -3.24
CA ASP A 22 11.90 15.96 -4.50
C ASP A 22 11.11 17.13 -5.10
N GLY A 23 10.04 17.57 -4.44
CA GLY A 23 9.25 18.75 -4.81
C GLY A 23 8.11 18.47 -5.79
N ASN A 24 7.78 17.20 -6.07
CA ASN A 24 6.57 16.88 -6.82
C ASN A 24 5.33 17.24 -6.01
N MET A 25 4.39 17.96 -6.63
CA MET A 25 3.14 18.42 -6.02
C MET A 25 1.89 17.84 -6.70
N TRP A 26 2.06 16.95 -7.69
CA TRP A 26 0.97 16.46 -8.50
C TRP A 26 1.00 14.94 -8.65
N GLN A 27 -0.14 14.31 -8.37
CA GLN A 27 -0.37 12.89 -8.61
C GLN A 27 -1.81 12.67 -9.12
N PRO A 28 -2.03 12.26 -10.39
CA PRO A 28 -3.36 12.24 -10.99
C PRO A 28 -4.40 11.36 -10.28
N THR A 29 -3.97 10.24 -9.68
CA THR A 29 -4.86 9.26 -9.05
C THR A 29 -5.41 9.73 -7.70
N GLU A 30 -4.75 10.69 -7.07
CA GLU A 30 -4.93 11.13 -5.67
C GLU A 30 -4.66 12.62 -5.51
N MET A 31 -5.13 13.39 -6.49
CA MET A 31 -4.76 14.79 -6.72
C MET A 31 -4.85 15.66 -5.46
N LEU A 32 -5.99 15.64 -4.77
CA LEU A 32 -6.23 16.48 -3.60
C LEU A 32 -5.46 15.97 -2.38
N ASP A 33 -5.40 14.66 -2.15
CA ASP A 33 -4.71 14.09 -0.99
C ASP A 33 -3.20 14.38 -1.09
N TYR A 34 -2.60 14.07 -2.24
CA TYR A 34 -1.19 14.30 -2.52
C TYR A 34 -0.81 15.78 -2.49
N LEU A 35 -1.63 16.67 -3.10
CA LEU A 35 -1.39 18.10 -3.07
C LEU A 35 -1.41 18.64 -1.63
N LEU A 36 -2.36 18.22 -0.81
CA LEU A 36 -2.43 18.65 0.59
C LEU A 36 -1.22 18.19 1.39
N HIS A 37 -0.76 16.95 1.19
CA HIS A 37 0.49 16.47 1.79
C HIS A 37 1.69 17.29 1.34
N ALA A 38 1.82 17.57 0.04
CA ALA A 38 2.94 18.32 -0.52
C ALA A 38 2.96 19.77 0.01
N LEU A 39 1.81 20.44 0.06
CA LEU A 39 1.67 21.79 0.61
C LEU A 39 1.97 21.81 2.11
N LEU A 40 1.40 20.88 2.88
CA LEU A 40 1.62 20.80 4.32
C LEU A 40 3.08 20.51 4.63
N TYR A 41 3.73 19.61 3.88
CA TYR A 41 5.15 19.36 4.01
C TYR A 41 5.97 20.61 3.70
N LYS A 42 5.77 21.21 2.52
CA LYS A 42 6.56 22.35 2.04
C LYS A 42 6.46 23.58 2.94
N PHE A 43 5.26 23.91 3.41
CA PHE A 43 5.00 25.17 4.12
C PHE A 43 5.00 25.03 5.65
N VAL A 44 4.87 23.82 6.19
CA VAL A 44 4.80 23.60 7.65
C VAL A 44 5.91 22.69 8.15
N PHE A 45 6.03 21.46 7.65
CA PHE A 45 6.96 20.48 8.23
C PHE A 45 8.42 20.68 7.81
N HIS A 46 8.67 20.99 6.54
CA HIS A 46 10.02 21.20 6.04
C HIS A 46 10.72 22.41 6.69
N PRO A 47 10.08 23.59 6.86
CA PRO A 47 10.68 24.71 7.59
C PRO A 47 11.00 24.40 9.06
N LEU A 48 10.27 23.45 9.66
CA LEU A 48 10.50 22.98 11.04
C LEU A 48 11.55 21.85 11.12
N GLY A 49 12.15 21.44 10.00
CA GLY A 49 13.16 20.37 9.95
C GLY A 49 12.59 18.95 10.08
N TYR A 50 11.29 18.76 9.91
CA TYR A 50 10.67 17.43 9.95
C TYR A 50 10.73 16.71 8.60
N LYS A 51 10.75 15.36 8.65
CA LYS A 51 10.70 14.49 7.46
C LYS A 51 9.28 14.39 6.90
N VAL A 52 9.16 14.10 5.61
CA VAL A 52 7.86 13.89 4.91
C VAL A 52 7.00 12.82 5.61
N THR A 53 7.62 11.75 6.12
CA THR A 53 6.92 10.69 6.85
C THR A 53 6.21 11.16 8.12
N VAL A 54 6.71 12.22 8.78
CA VAL A 54 6.04 12.85 9.93
C VAL A 54 4.80 13.61 9.48
N CYS A 55 4.87 14.29 8.33
CA CYS A 55 3.73 14.98 7.72
C CYS A 55 2.59 13.99 7.43
N TYR A 56 2.88 12.87 6.75
CA TYR A 56 1.89 11.81 6.50
C TYR A 56 1.26 11.27 7.79
N ARG A 57 2.06 11.02 8.83
CA ARG A 57 1.55 10.51 10.11
C ARG A 57 0.58 11.46 10.79
N VAL A 58 0.90 12.76 10.82
CA VAL A 58 0.04 13.79 11.42
C VAL A 58 -1.23 13.96 10.59
N PHE A 59 -1.10 14.06 9.27
CA PHE A 59 -2.25 14.21 8.37
C PHE A 59 -3.19 13.00 8.46
N SER A 60 -2.64 11.79 8.44
CA SER A 60 -3.39 10.54 8.64
C SER A 60 -4.15 10.52 9.98
N ALA A 61 -3.53 10.96 11.08
CA ALA A 61 -4.21 11.05 12.38
C ALA A 61 -5.38 12.06 12.38
N ILE A 62 -5.22 13.21 11.71
CA ILE A 62 -6.28 14.21 11.53
C ILE A 62 -7.44 13.59 10.72
N CYS A 63 -7.13 12.93 9.60
CA CYS A 63 -8.10 12.19 8.80
C CYS A 63 -8.82 11.11 9.63
N GLY A 64 -8.12 10.44 10.54
CA GLY A 64 -8.71 9.47 11.47
C GLY A 64 -9.74 10.09 12.40
N ALA A 65 -9.47 11.27 12.96
CA ALA A 65 -10.45 11.99 13.78
C ALA A 65 -11.71 12.37 12.97
N VAL A 66 -11.52 12.84 11.73
CA VAL A 66 -12.62 13.15 10.79
C VAL A 66 -13.42 11.89 10.45
N PHE A 67 -12.74 10.78 10.19
CA PHE A 67 -13.36 9.47 9.94
C PHE A 67 -14.21 9.01 11.13
N ILE A 68 -13.66 9.03 12.35
CA ILE A 68 -14.36 8.64 13.58
C ILE A 68 -15.63 9.49 13.77
N TYR A 69 -15.53 10.80 13.56
CA TYR A 69 -16.70 11.66 13.60
C TYR A 69 -17.71 11.31 12.51
N GLY A 70 -17.25 11.04 11.28
CA GLY A 70 -18.08 10.62 10.16
C GLY A 70 -18.86 9.33 10.44
N ILE A 71 -18.21 8.29 10.95
CA ILE A 71 -18.89 7.02 11.29
C ILE A 71 -19.87 7.19 12.44
N LEU A 72 -19.60 8.06 13.42
CA LEU A 72 -20.53 8.38 14.51
C LEU A 72 -21.80 9.03 13.95
N ARG A 73 -21.64 10.04 13.09
CA ARG A 73 -22.77 10.72 12.43
C ARG A 73 -23.57 9.76 11.55
N LEU A 74 -22.89 8.88 10.82
CA LEU A 74 -23.52 7.86 10.00
C LEU A 74 -24.29 6.84 10.84
N ALA A 75 -23.72 6.37 11.95
CA ALA A 75 -24.37 5.42 12.86
C ALA A 75 -25.66 5.99 13.48
N ILE A 76 -25.59 7.24 13.98
CA ILE A 76 -26.75 7.96 14.53
C ILE A 76 -27.85 8.08 13.47
N TYR A 77 -27.46 8.39 12.22
CA TYR A 77 -28.42 8.53 11.13
C TYR A 77 -29.08 7.21 10.72
N ILE A 78 -28.31 6.12 10.63
CA ILE A 78 -28.84 4.81 10.23
C ILE A 78 -29.82 4.27 11.29
N LYS A 79 -29.45 4.31 12.57
CA LYS A 79 -30.25 3.75 13.67
C LYS A 79 -29.92 4.45 15.00
N PRO A 80 -30.66 5.52 15.38
CA PRO A 80 -30.37 6.30 16.59
C PRO A 80 -30.36 5.48 17.88
N VAL A 81 -31.18 4.43 17.99
CA VAL A 81 -31.29 3.60 19.21
C VAL A 81 -30.09 2.68 19.38
N GLU A 82 -29.43 2.28 18.29
CA GLU A 82 -28.32 1.30 18.30
C GLU A 82 -27.01 1.90 17.80
N PHE A 83 -26.92 3.24 17.76
CA PHE A 83 -25.82 3.93 17.11
C PHE A 83 -24.46 3.54 17.68
N ILE A 84 -24.37 3.19 18.97
CA ILE A 84 -23.12 2.74 19.60
C ILE A 84 -22.66 1.41 18.97
N THR A 85 -23.56 0.43 18.82
CA THR A 85 -23.22 -0.86 18.21
C THR A 85 -22.81 -0.69 16.75
N LEU A 86 -23.51 0.17 15.99
CA LEU A 86 -23.18 0.45 14.59
C LEU A 86 -21.84 1.19 14.46
N PHE A 87 -21.60 2.17 15.34
CA PHE A 87 -20.36 2.90 15.43
C PHE A 87 -19.19 1.96 15.70
N LEU A 88 -19.31 1.07 16.70
CA LEU A 88 -18.28 0.10 17.04
C LEU A 88 -18.04 -0.92 15.92
N LEU A 89 -19.10 -1.38 15.25
CA LEU A 89 -18.99 -2.25 14.06
C LEU A 89 -18.15 -1.62 12.95
N MET A 90 -18.44 -0.36 12.61
CA MET A 90 -17.70 0.38 11.57
C MET A 90 -16.28 0.72 12.02
N LEU A 91 -16.10 1.11 13.29
CA LEU A 91 -14.80 1.43 13.88
C LEU A 91 -13.88 0.20 13.93
N SER A 92 -14.43 -0.99 14.14
CA SER A 92 -13.67 -2.25 14.17
C SER A 92 -13.22 -2.75 12.80
N SER A 93 -13.53 -2.04 11.71
CA SER A 93 -13.06 -2.38 10.37
C SER A 93 -11.54 -2.16 10.23
N GLY A 94 -10.89 -2.99 9.40
CA GLY A 94 -9.47 -2.86 9.06
C GLY A 94 -9.09 -1.49 8.48
N MET A 95 -10.03 -0.74 7.89
CA MET A 95 -9.87 0.66 7.46
C MET A 95 -9.27 1.55 8.54
N THR A 96 -9.66 1.32 9.80
CA THR A 96 -9.19 2.10 10.95
C THR A 96 -7.67 2.02 11.12
N ALA A 97 -7.02 0.95 10.63
CA ALA A 97 -5.57 0.79 10.67
C ALA A 97 -4.83 1.84 9.82
N LEU A 98 -5.46 2.43 8.79
CA LEU A 98 -4.84 3.49 7.98
C LEU A 98 -4.49 4.73 8.79
N PHE A 99 -5.21 4.99 9.89
CA PHE A 99 -5.06 6.19 10.69
C PHE A 99 -3.98 6.07 11.79
N PHE A 100 -3.33 4.92 11.92
CA PHE A 100 -2.22 4.72 12.86
C PHE A 100 -0.88 5.03 12.19
N GLY A 101 -0.77 6.22 11.58
CA GLY A 101 0.47 6.71 11.00
C GLY A 101 1.01 5.89 9.82
N TYR A 102 0.11 5.19 9.13
CA TYR A 102 0.39 4.53 7.87
C TYR A 102 0.66 5.59 6.80
N VAL A 103 1.79 5.49 6.10
CA VAL A 103 2.26 6.51 5.15
C VAL A 103 1.70 6.15 3.79
N GLU A 104 0.48 6.59 3.49
CA GLU A 104 -0.19 6.35 2.20
C GLU A 104 -1.11 7.52 1.86
N SER A 105 -1.41 7.68 0.58
CA SER A 105 -2.26 8.74 0.04
C SER A 105 -3.74 8.33 -0.07
N TYR A 106 -4.21 7.52 0.89
CA TYR A 106 -5.62 7.08 0.96
C TYR A 106 -6.36 7.62 2.20
N SER A 107 -5.66 8.31 3.09
CA SER A 107 -6.22 8.74 4.37
C SER A 107 -7.36 9.74 4.20
N LEU A 108 -7.26 10.66 3.22
CA LEU A 108 -8.29 11.65 2.99
C LEU A 108 -9.56 11.02 2.40
N VAL A 109 -9.42 10.18 1.37
CA VAL A 109 -10.59 9.50 0.78
C VAL A 109 -11.29 8.63 1.83
N ALA A 110 -10.53 7.90 2.65
CA ALA A 110 -11.07 7.09 3.75
C ALA A 110 -11.90 7.95 4.73
N ALA A 111 -11.38 9.11 5.14
CA ALA A 111 -12.07 10.04 6.02
C ALA A 111 -13.38 10.61 5.42
N LEU A 112 -13.44 10.74 4.09
CA LEU A 112 -14.62 11.23 3.38
C LEU A 112 -15.71 10.16 3.17
N LEU A 113 -15.38 8.86 3.15
CA LEU A 113 -16.34 7.79 2.85
C LEU A 113 -17.61 7.82 3.73
N PRO A 114 -17.55 7.98 5.07
CA PRO A 114 -18.76 8.03 5.89
C PRO A 114 -19.67 9.20 5.54
N PHE A 115 -19.10 10.35 5.15
CA PHE A 115 -19.87 11.54 4.76
C PHE A 115 -20.50 11.41 3.38
N VAL A 116 -19.81 10.77 2.43
CA VAL A 116 -20.38 10.43 1.12
C VAL A 116 -21.61 9.55 1.28
N ILE A 117 -21.50 8.48 2.09
CA ILE A 117 -22.61 7.55 2.36
C ILE A 117 -23.74 8.26 3.10
N LEU A 118 -23.44 9.03 4.15
CA LEU A 118 -24.43 9.81 4.90
C LEU A 118 -25.19 10.80 4.01
N SER A 119 -24.48 11.55 3.16
CA SER A 119 -25.10 12.50 2.24
C SER A 119 -25.98 11.78 1.20
N GLY A 120 -25.55 10.62 0.70
CA GLY A 120 -26.35 9.81 -0.21
C GLY A 120 -27.66 9.33 0.45
N LEU A 121 -27.59 8.82 1.68
CA LEU A 121 -28.77 8.40 2.43
C LEU A 121 -29.74 9.57 2.68
N LYS A 122 -29.24 10.74 3.07
CA LYS A 122 -30.09 11.93 3.24
C LYS A 122 -30.79 12.37 1.96
N VAL A 123 -30.11 12.29 0.80
CA VAL A 123 -30.73 12.59 -0.49
C VAL A 123 -31.82 11.58 -0.81
N VAL A 124 -31.58 10.30 -0.55
CA VAL A 124 -32.52 9.19 -0.79
C VAL A 124 -33.76 9.31 0.11
N ASP A 125 -33.59 9.81 1.33
CA ASP A 125 -34.66 10.07 2.29
C ASP A 125 -35.38 11.41 2.07
N GLY A 126 -34.87 12.27 1.18
CA GLY A 126 -35.44 13.60 0.92
C GLY A 126 -35.03 14.67 1.95
N GLU A 127 -34.08 14.37 2.83
CA GLU A 127 -33.59 15.29 3.89
C GLU A 127 -32.44 16.20 3.42
N SER A 128 -31.86 15.95 2.24
CA SER A 128 -30.80 16.80 1.68
C SER A 128 -30.98 17.03 0.18
N ARG A 129 -30.37 18.13 -0.30
CA ARG A 129 -30.33 18.46 -1.73
C ARG A 129 -29.36 17.52 -2.45
N ARG A 130 -29.75 17.07 -3.65
CA ARG A 130 -28.94 16.17 -4.49
C ARG A 130 -27.50 16.65 -4.72
N TRP A 131 -27.28 17.95 -4.93
CA TRP A 131 -25.95 18.48 -5.19
C TRP A 131 -24.98 18.30 -4.02
N THR A 132 -25.46 18.18 -2.77
CA THR A 132 -24.56 17.94 -1.62
C THR A 132 -23.90 16.58 -1.74
N PHE A 133 -24.63 15.57 -2.22
CA PHE A 133 -24.07 14.24 -2.46
C PHE A 133 -23.07 14.25 -3.61
N VAL A 134 -23.38 14.94 -4.72
CA VAL A 134 -22.43 15.12 -5.84
C VAL A 134 -21.15 15.79 -5.37
N LEU A 135 -21.26 16.86 -4.57
CA LEU A 135 -20.10 17.55 -4.02
C LEU A 135 -19.20 16.61 -3.20
N TRP A 136 -19.78 15.80 -2.31
CA TRP A 136 -19.01 14.83 -1.54
C TRP A 136 -18.34 13.77 -2.40
N VAL A 137 -19.02 13.27 -3.45
CA VAL A 137 -18.43 12.30 -4.39
C VAL A 137 -17.31 12.94 -5.21
N VAL A 138 -17.46 14.19 -5.64
CA VAL A 138 -16.39 14.93 -6.34
C VAL A 138 -15.20 15.12 -5.41
N LEU A 139 -15.41 15.59 -4.18
CA LEU A 139 -14.33 15.75 -3.20
C LEU A 139 -13.60 14.43 -2.92
N ALA A 140 -14.35 13.34 -2.72
CA ALA A 140 -13.76 12.02 -2.53
C ALA A 140 -13.03 11.52 -3.79
N GLY A 141 -13.55 11.82 -4.99
CA GLY A 141 -12.92 11.48 -6.27
C GLY A 141 -11.63 12.27 -6.54
N LEU A 142 -11.58 13.54 -6.13
CA LEU A 142 -10.37 14.35 -6.16
C LEU A 142 -9.35 13.86 -5.13
N ALA A 143 -9.80 13.39 -3.96
CA ALA A 143 -8.93 12.77 -2.97
C ALA A 143 -8.35 11.45 -3.47
N HIS A 144 -9.18 10.60 -4.07
CA HIS A 144 -8.72 9.40 -4.77
C HIS A 144 -9.72 8.93 -5.84
N SER A 145 -9.22 8.65 -7.04
CA SER A 145 -10.00 8.25 -8.22
C SER A 145 -10.91 7.02 -7.99
N ILE A 146 -10.52 6.10 -7.10
CA ILE A 146 -11.34 4.94 -6.71
C ILE A 146 -12.74 5.34 -6.24
N ALA A 147 -12.90 6.48 -5.57
CA ALA A 147 -14.20 6.92 -5.08
C ALA A 147 -15.18 7.18 -6.24
N VAL A 148 -14.69 7.66 -7.38
CA VAL A 148 -15.54 7.83 -8.57
C VAL A 148 -16.11 6.48 -9.00
N LEU A 149 -15.27 5.45 -9.06
CA LEU A 149 -15.70 4.10 -9.41
C LEU A 149 -16.71 3.53 -8.40
N LEU A 150 -16.47 3.73 -7.09
CA LEU A 150 -17.35 3.21 -6.04
C LEU A 150 -18.72 3.89 -6.01
N PHE A 151 -18.78 5.20 -6.27
CA PHE A 151 -19.99 6.00 -6.03
C PHE A 151 -20.75 6.42 -7.29
N LEU A 152 -20.17 6.35 -8.50
CA LEU A 152 -20.82 6.86 -9.73
C LEU A 152 -22.23 6.27 -9.95
N CYS A 153 -22.38 4.95 -9.83
CA CYS A 153 -23.69 4.31 -9.99
C CYS A 153 -24.69 4.76 -8.93
N SER A 154 -24.24 4.91 -7.68
CA SER A 154 -25.08 5.38 -6.57
C SER A 154 -25.50 6.85 -6.75
N VAL A 155 -24.67 7.69 -7.36
CA VAL A 155 -25.01 9.07 -7.77
C VAL A 155 -26.14 9.04 -8.78
N ILE A 156 -26.00 8.26 -9.87
CA ILE A 156 -27.04 8.16 -10.91
C ILE A 156 -28.37 7.72 -10.29
N VAL A 157 -28.35 6.72 -9.41
CA VAL A 157 -29.57 6.27 -8.73
C VAL A 157 -30.15 7.35 -7.82
N ALA A 158 -29.34 7.99 -6.97
CA ALA A 158 -29.80 9.06 -6.08
C ALA A 158 -30.37 10.28 -6.85
N MET A 159 -29.82 10.58 -8.04
CA MET A 159 -30.33 11.66 -8.89
C MET A 159 -31.70 11.34 -9.49
N ILE A 160 -32.00 10.07 -9.74
CA ILE A 160 -33.22 9.70 -10.45
C ILE A 160 -34.31 9.17 -9.53
N LEU A 161 -33.98 8.74 -8.32
CA LEU A 161 -34.99 8.40 -7.30
C LEU A 161 -35.89 9.63 -7.07
N PRO A 162 -37.16 9.57 -7.49
CA PRO A 162 -38.07 10.70 -7.39
C PRO A 162 -38.45 10.93 -5.92
N GLY A 163 -38.80 12.18 -5.58
CA GLY A 163 -39.33 12.53 -4.25
C GLY A 163 -40.57 11.70 -3.92
N ASP A 164 -41.57 11.73 -4.82
CA ASP A 164 -42.88 11.09 -4.62
C ASP A 164 -43.37 10.16 -5.76
N GLU A 165 -42.66 10.08 -6.91
CA GLU A 165 -43.13 9.26 -8.04
C GLU A 165 -42.88 7.74 -7.90
N LYS A 166 -43.64 6.97 -8.69
CA LYS A 166 -43.71 5.50 -8.69
C LYS A 166 -42.32 4.85 -8.87
N LEU A 167 -41.98 3.93 -7.95
CA LEU A 167 -40.79 3.04 -7.94
C LEU A 167 -40.48 2.32 -9.27
N THR A 168 -41.45 2.24 -10.17
CA THR A 168 -41.33 1.59 -11.48
C THR A 168 -40.22 2.19 -12.33
N LYS A 169 -40.00 3.52 -12.26
CA LYS A 169 -38.93 4.21 -13.00
C LYS A 169 -37.55 3.83 -12.48
N ALA A 170 -37.36 3.81 -11.16
CA ALA A 170 -36.10 3.44 -10.51
C ALA A 170 -35.70 1.99 -10.79
N SER A 171 -36.67 1.06 -10.81
CA SER A 171 -36.43 -0.33 -11.19
C SER A 171 -35.98 -0.43 -12.66
N ARG A 172 -36.62 0.29 -13.58
CA ARG A 172 -36.24 0.30 -15.00
C ARG A 172 -34.81 0.81 -15.20
N ILE A 173 -34.43 1.89 -14.53
CA ILE A 173 -33.08 2.46 -14.60
C ILE A 173 -32.06 1.51 -13.99
N SER A 174 -32.38 0.87 -12.86
CA SER A 174 -31.49 -0.13 -12.27
C SER A 174 -31.21 -1.27 -13.24
N LYS A 175 -32.20 -1.70 -14.04
CA LYS A 175 -31.99 -2.70 -15.11
C LYS A 175 -31.04 -2.18 -16.19
N TYR A 176 -31.20 -0.93 -16.64
CA TYR A 176 -30.30 -0.34 -17.63
C TYR A 176 -28.89 -0.14 -17.09
N LEU A 177 -28.73 0.34 -15.87
CA LEU A 177 -27.42 0.47 -15.23
C LEU A 177 -26.74 -0.89 -15.06
N ALA A 178 -27.50 -1.93 -14.69
CA ALA A 178 -26.97 -3.29 -14.61
C ALA A 178 -26.53 -3.78 -15.99
N LEU A 179 -27.34 -3.55 -17.03
CA LEU A 179 -26.98 -3.89 -18.41
C LEU A 179 -25.73 -3.12 -18.87
N ILE A 180 -25.65 -1.81 -18.62
CA ILE A 180 -24.48 -0.98 -18.95
C ILE A 180 -23.24 -1.47 -18.21
N ALA A 181 -23.36 -1.82 -16.92
CA ALA A 181 -22.26 -2.37 -16.15
C ALA A 181 -21.78 -3.71 -16.73
N ILE A 182 -22.70 -4.62 -17.06
CA ILE A 182 -22.39 -5.90 -17.69
C ILE A 182 -21.71 -5.69 -19.05
N VAL A 183 -22.29 -4.86 -19.92
CA VAL A 183 -21.73 -4.55 -21.24
C VAL A 183 -20.37 -3.85 -21.10
N GLY A 184 -20.22 -2.95 -20.14
CA GLY A 184 -18.97 -2.26 -19.84
C GLY A 184 -17.88 -3.20 -19.38
N ILE A 185 -18.19 -4.15 -18.48
CA ILE A 185 -17.26 -5.20 -18.04
C ILE A 185 -16.87 -6.07 -19.23
N ILE A 186 -17.83 -6.58 -19.99
CA ILE A 186 -17.57 -7.42 -21.18
C ILE A 186 -16.69 -6.66 -22.17
N GLY A 187 -17.06 -5.44 -22.53
CA GLY A 187 -16.31 -4.59 -23.45
C GLY A 187 -14.90 -4.31 -22.96
N THR A 188 -14.71 -4.04 -21.66
CA THR A 188 -13.38 -3.83 -21.06
C THR A 188 -12.53 -5.09 -21.15
N TYR A 189 -13.11 -6.27 -20.91
CA TYR A 189 -12.39 -7.54 -21.09
C TYR A 189 -12.08 -7.83 -22.56
N VAL A 190 -12.97 -7.50 -23.50
CA VAL A 190 -12.69 -7.60 -24.95
C VAL A 190 -11.50 -6.70 -25.32
N VAL A 191 -11.50 -5.43 -24.91
CA VAL A 191 -10.38 -4.50 -25.16
C VAL A 191 -9.08 -4.99 -24.52
N ARG A 192 -9.16 -5.59 -23.34
CA ARG A 192 -8.01 -6.24 -22.67
C ARG A 192 -7.49 -7.42 -23.49
N PHE A 193 -8.37 -8.28 -24.02
CA PHE A 193 -8.01 -9.40 -24.89
C PHE A 193 -7.41 -8.95 -26.22
N LEU A 194 -7.80 -7.78 -26.72
CA LEU A 194 -7.18 -7.13 -27.88
C LEU A 194 -5.78 -6.56 -27.60
N GLY A 195 -5.26 -6.72 -26.38
CA GLY A 195 -3.85 -6.46 -26.05
C GLY A 195 -3.55 -5.06 -25.52
N VAL A 196 -4.54 -4.31 -25.03
CA VAL A 196 -4.30 -2.98 -24.42
C VAL A 196 -3.55 -3.12 -23.09
N PRO A 197 -2.24 -2.75 -23.00
CA PRO A 197 -1.39 -3.10 -21.86
C PRO A 197 -1.84 -2.45 -20.54
N GLN A 198 -2.44 -1.27 -20.60
CA GLN A 198 -2.90 -0.52 -19.43
C GLN A 198 -3.99 -1.29 -18.66
N LEU A 199 -4.86 -2.03 -19.36
CA LEU A 199 -5.90 -2.82 -18.71
C LEU A 199 -5.31 -4.06 -18.01
N ASN A 200 -4.18 -4.61 -18.50
CA ASN A 200 -3.50 -5.72 -17.85
C ASN A 200 -2.85 -5.32 -16.51
N ARG A 201 -2.59 -4.02 -16.32
CA ARG A 201 -2.11 -3.47 -15.05
C ARG A 201 -3.22 -3.44 -14.00
N TYR A 202 -4.43 -3.04 -14.38
CA TYR A 202 -5.52 -2.80 -13.42
C TYR A 202 -6.50 -3.95 -13.26
N LEU A 203 -6.68 -4.80 -14.27
CA LEU A 203 -7.69 -5.87 -14.26
C LEU A 203 -7.09 -7.27 -14.35
N LEU A 204 -7.51 -8.12 -13.42
CA LEU A 204 -7.13 -9.53 -13.38
C LEU A 204 -7.64 -10.25 -14.62
N ALA A 205 -6.83 -11.17 -15.13
CA ALA A 205 -7.28 -12.11 -16.15
C ALA A 205 -8.39 -12.99 -15.58
N PRO A 206 -9.36 -13.46 -16.38
CA PRO A 206 -10.32 -14.45 -15.91
C PRO A 206 -9.62 -15.74 -15.46
N LEU A 207 -8.63 -16.19 -16.24
CA LEU A 207 -7.85 -17.40 -16.01
C LEU A 207 -6.36 -17.07 -15.95
N ALA A 208 -5.59 -17.88 -15.21
CA ALA A 208 -4.14 -17.72 -15.12
C ALA A 208 -3.51 -17.93 -16.51
N MET A 209 -2.59 -17.03 -16.90
CA MET A 209 -1.93 -17.09 -18.21
C MET A 209 -0.44 -16.76 -18.07
N GLY A 210 0.41 -17.62 -18.65
CA GLY A 210 1.86 -17.45 -18.65
C GLY A 210 2.43 -17.37 -17.22
N ASN A 211 3.24 -16.35 -16.98
CA ASN A 211 3.89 -16.13 -15.68
C ASN A 211 2.98 -15.48 -14.63
N ASN A 212 1.77 -15.04 -15.01
CA ASN A 212 0.80 -14.47 -14.06
C ASN A 212 -0.02 -15.59 -13.43
N GLN A 213 0.41 -16.06 -12.25
CA GLN A 213 -0.29 -17.09 -11.48
C GLN A 213 -1.57 -16.59 -10.80
N GLN A 214 -1.77 -15.27 -10.71
CA GLN A 214 -2.97 -14.67 -10.12
C GLN A 214 -3.97 -14.28 -11.21
N ALA A 215 -5.21 -14.73 -11.05
CA ALA A 215 -6.34 -14.46 -11.93
C ALA A 215 -7.65 -14.53 -11.13
N ILE A 216 -8.75 -14.05 -11.70
CA ILE A 216 -10.05 -13.97 -11.01
C ILE A 216 -10.49 -15.33 -10.43
N PHE A 217 -10.30 -16.41 -11.19
CA PHE A 217 -10.73 -17.75 -10.78
C PHE A 217 -9.61 -18.62 -10.20
N THR A 218 -8.51 -18.04 -9.73
CA THR A 218 -7.45 -18.81 -9.04
C THR A 218 -7.71 -18.91 -7.54
N VAL A 219 -7.24 -20.00 -6.93
CA VAL A 219 -7.37 -20.21 -5.48
C VAL A 219 -6.70 -19.09 -4.68
N ASN A 220 -5.52 -18.63 -5.13
CA ASN A 220 -4.80 -17.54 -4.47
C ASN A 220 -5.62 -16.24 -4.42
N HIS A 221 -6.29 -15.87 -5.52
CA HIS A 221 -7.16 -14.69 -5.52
C HIS A 221 -8.36 -14.85 -4.59
N GLY A 222 -8.95 -16.05 -4.55
CA GLY A 222 -10.02 -16.36 -3.60
C GLY A 222 -9.57 -16.23 -2.13
N LEU A 223 -8.35 -16.68 -1.81
CA LEU A 223 -7.75 -16.53 -0.48
C LEU A 223 -7.46 -15.07 -0.15
N ASP A 224 -6.93 -14.30 -1.09
CA ASP A 224 -6.70 -12.85 -0.93
C ASP A 224 -8.02 -12.12 -0.64
N LEU A 225 -9.08 -12.44 -1.38
CA LEU A 225 -10.41 -11.87 -1.19
C LEU A 225 -10.99 -12.20 0.19
N ILE A 226 -10.85 -13.45 0.63
CA ILE A 226 -11.25 -13.86 1.99
C ILE A 226 -10.44 -13.08 3.02
N ASN A 227 -9.12 -12.99 2.87
CA ASN A 227 -8.26 -12.29 3.81
C ASN A 227 -8.61 -10.80 3.91
N TRP A 228 -8.82 -10.12 2.79
CA TRP A 228 -9.25 -8.71 2.77
C TRP A 228 -10.60 -8.51 3.43
N LEU A 229 -11.57 -9.38 3.15
CA LEU A 229 -12.90 -9.26 3.75
C LEU A 229 -12.86 -9.60 5.25
N LEU A 230 -12.05 -10.57 5.68
CA LEU A 230 -11.87 -10.87 7.11
C LEU A 230 -11.16 -9.74 7.86
N LEU A 231 -10.18 -9.08 7.24
CA LEU A 231 -9.47 -7.96 7.84
C LEU A 231 -10.33 -6.68 7.87
N SER A 232 -10.98 -6.35 6.75
CA SER A 232 -11.57 -5.03 6.53
C SER A 232 -13.10 -4.99 6.59
N ALA A 233 -13.78 -6.12 6.38
CA ALA A 233 -15.24 -6.19 6.26
C ALA A 233 -15.86 -7.42 6.93
N LEU A 234 -15.27 -7.94 8.01
CA LEU A 234 -15.81 -9.10 8.72
C LEU A 234 -17.29 -8.93 9.14
N PRO A 235 -17.73 -7.75 9.63
CA PRO A 235 -19.14 -7.46 9.83
C PRO A 235 -20.05 -7.70 8.62
N PHE A 236 -19.56 -7.39 7.43
CA PHE A 236 -20.34 -7.54 6.21
C PHE A 236 -20.66 -9.01 5.92
N LEU A 237 -19.70 -9.92 6.08
CA LEU A 237 -19.89 -11.35 5.82
C LEU A 237 -21.00 -11.94 6.70
N PHE A 238 -21.01 -11.59 7.99
CA PHE A 238 -22.00 -12.06 8.94
C PHE A 238 -23.40 -11.47 8.64
N LEU A 239 -23.48 -10.17 8.39
CA LEU A 239 -24.74 -9.48 8.12
C LEU A 239 -25.33 -9.86 6.76
N LEU A 240 -24.50 -10.19 5.77
CA LEU A 240 -24.96 -10.66 4.46
C LEU A 240 -25.77 -11.97 4.62
N ALA A 241 -25.24 -12.94 5.36
CA ALA A 241 -25.92 -14.21 5.61
C ALA A 241 -27.26 -14.03 6.35
N ALA A 242 -27.32 -13.10 7.31
CA ALA A 242 -28.56 -12.76 7.99
C ALA A 242 -29.57 -12.11 7.03
N THR A 243 -29.13 -11.15 6.22
CA THR A 243 -29.97 -10.31 5.35
C THR A 243 -30.59 -11.08 4.18
N VAL A 244 -29.86 -12.05 3.63
CA VAL A 244 -30.35 -12.89 2.51
C VAL A 244 -31.53 -13.78 2.92
N LYS A 245 -31.58 -14.23 4.18
CA LYS A 245 -32.64 -15.14 4.68
C LYS A 245 -33.97 -14.44 4.99
N MET A 246 -34.05 -13.12 4.85
CA MET A 246 -35.22 -12.34 5.25
C MET A 246 -36.24 -12.21 4.12
N ASN A 247 -37.43 -12.77 4.33
CA ASN A 247 -38.61 -12.47 3.53
C ASN A 247 -39.46 -11.42 4.24
N HIS A 248 -39.34 -10.16 3.83
CA HIS A 248 -40.20 -9.09 4.34
C HIS A 248 -40.78 -8.26 3.20
N LYS A 249 -42.00 -7.75 3.40
CA LYS A 249 -42.58 -6.73 2.52
C LYS A 249 -41.92 -5.39 2.83
N ASP A 250 -41.12 -4.89 1.89
CA ASP A 250 -40.45 -3.60 2.01
C ASP A 250 -41.42 -2.44 1.76
N ASN A 251 -41.42 -1.44 2.63
CA ASN A 251 -42.13 -0.19 2.37
C ASN A 251 -41.38 0.68 1.34
N TYR A 252 -41.99 1.78 0.90
CA TYR A 252 -41.44 2.64 -0.15
C TYR A 252 -40.06 3.23 0.21
N SER A 253 -39.93 3.80 1.42
CA SER A 253 -38.66 4.36 1.92
C SER A 253 -37.56 3.30 2.03
N ALA A 254 -37.88 2.10 2.54
CA ALA A 254 -36.95 0.98 2.60
C ALA A 254 -36.44 0.59 1.21
N LYS A 255 -37.30 0.52 0.20
CA LYS A 255 -36.90 0.20 -1.19
C LYS A 255 -35.90 1.21 -1.75
N LYS A 256 -36.07 2.50 -1.45
CA LYS A 256 -35.14 3.56 -1.88
C LYS A 256 -33.75 3.37 -1.25
N ARG A 257 -33.70 3.17 0.08
CA ARG A 257 -32.46 2.91 0.83
C ARG A 257 -31.76 1.63 0.37
N ILE A 258 -32.52 0.55 0.14
CA ILE A 258 -32.02 -0.72 -0.38
C ILE A 258 -31.43 -0.53 -1.78
N ALA A 259 -32.14 0.13 -2.69
CA ALA A 259 -31.65 0.39 -4.04
C ALA A 259 -30.33 1.16 -4.03
N PHE A 260 -30.25 2.25 -3.25
CA PHE A 260 -29.01 3.01 -3.06
C PHE A 260 -27.87 2.13 -2.54
N SER A 261 -28.12 1.34 -1.50
CA SER A 261 -27.10 0.48 -0.87
C SER A 261 -26.62 -0.64 -1.79
N ILE A 262 -27.49 -1.22 -2.60
CA ILE A 262 -27.09 -2.20 -3.63
C ILE A 262 -26.10 -1.57 -4.61
N TRP A 263 -26.33 -0.32 -5.01
CA TRP A 263 -25.44 0.42 -5.91
C TRP A 263 -24.16 0.95 -5.25
N LEU A 264 -23.99 0.76 -3.95
CA LEU A 264 -22.71 0.85 -3.25
C LEU A 264 -22.02 -0.51 -3.17
N ILE A 265 -22.78 -1.56 -2.88
CA ILE A 265 -22.27 -2.94 -2.72
C ILE A 265 -21.71 -3.48 -4.03
N VAL A 266 -22.45 -3.37 -5.13
CA VAL A 266 -22.08 -3.96 -6.43
C VAL A 266 -20.73 -3.43 -6.94
N PRO A 267 -20.49 -2.11 -7.10
CA PRO A 267 -19.18 -1.63 -7.57
C PRO A 267 -18.05 -1.95 -6.57
N SER A 268 -18.33 -1.96 -5.26
CA SER A 268 -17.34 -2.34 -4.25
C SER A 268 -16.92 -3.81 -4.38
N LEU A 269 -17.87 -4.73 -4.55
CA LEU A 269 -17.58 -6.15 -4.78
C LEU A 269 -16.87 -6.37 -6.13
N LEU A 270 -17.30 -5.66 -7.18
CA LEU A 270 -16.64 -5.73 -8.48
C LEU A 270 -15.19 -5.24 -8.42
N PHE A 271 -14.91 -4.17 -7.67
CA PHE A 271 -13.54 -3.72 -7.46
C PHE A 271 -12.70 -4.81 -6.78
N VAL A 272 -13.17 -5.31 -5.63
CA VAL A 272 -12.46 -6.33 -4.85
C VAL A 272 -12.25 -7.62 -5.65
N PHE A 273 -13.17 -7.95 -6.56
CA PHE A 273 -13.10 -9.18 -7.36
C PHE A 273 -12.29 -9.05 -8.65
N LEU A 274 -12.32 -7.89 -9.32
CA LEU A 274 -11.77 -7.73 -10.68
C LEU A 274 -10.39 -7.05 -10.72
N PHE A 275 -10.05 -6.22 -9.74
CA PHE A 275 -8.83 -5.42 -9.80
C PHE A 275 -7.58 -6.20 -9.38
N VAL A 276 -6.46 -5.90 -10.03
CA VAL A 276 -5.14 -6.46 -9.70
C VAL A 276 -4.60 -5.78 -8.45
N PRO A 277 -4.17 -6.52 -7.42
CA PRO A 277 -3.31 -5.96 -6.39
C PRO A 277 -1.90 -5.74 -6.99
N GLU A 278 -1.56 -4.48 -7.33
CA GLU A 278 -0.32 -4.14 -8.05
C GLU A 278 0.95 -4.57 -7.31
N ILE A 279 0.97 -4.47 -5.98
CA ILE A 279 2.10 -4.86 -5.12
C ILE A 279 1.89 -6.21 -4.42
N GLY A 280 0.75 -6.87 -4.69
CA GLY A 280 0.42 -8.22 -4.24
C GLY A 280 -0.69 -8.25 -3.20
N GLY A 281 -1.47 -9.34 -3.20
CA GLY A 281 -2.70 -9.47 -2.42
C GLY A 281 -2.60 -8.96 -0.98
N PRO A 282 -1.74 -9.55 -0.13
CA PRO A 282 -1.61 -9.14 1.27
C PRO A 282 -1.05 -7.72 1.50
N ARG A 283 -0.43 -7.10 0.49
CA ARG A 283 0.19 -5.77 0.57
C ARG A 283 -0.79 -4.66 0.23
N ASP A 284 -1.58 -4.83 -0.82
CA ASP A 284 -2.64 -3.88 -1.24
C ASP A 284 -3.89 -3.89 -0.33
N TRP A 285 -3.77 -4.36 0.92
CA TRP A 285 -4.91 -4.42 1.84
C TRP A 285 -5.52 -3.04 2.10
N ASP A 286 -4.72 -1.98 2.02
CA ASP A 286 -5.06 -0.58 2.24
C ASP A 286 -6.01 -0.05 1.15
N LEU A 287 -5.68 -0.24 -0.12
CA LEU A 287 -6.53 0.13 -1.25
C LEU A 287 -7.84 -0.68 -1.24
N PHE A 288 -7.76 -1.99 -0.97
CA PHE A 288 -8.91 -2.88 -0.92
C PHE A 288 -9.75 -2.71 0.36
N SER A 289 -9.22 -2.04 1.39
CA SER A 289 -9.98 -1.67 2.57
C SER A 289 -11.06 -0.63 2.24
N LEU A 290 -10.85 0.24 1.24
CA LEU A 290 -11.80 1.30 0.83
C LEU A 290 -13.17 0.75 0.40
N PRO A 291 -13.27 -0.09 -0.64
CA PRO A 291 -14.53 -0.75 -1.00
C PRO A 291 -15.03 -1.65 0.12
N SER A 292 -14.14 -2.36 0.83
CA SER A 292 -14.52 -3.23 1.95
C SER A 292 -15.24 -2.46 3.06
N PHE A 293 -14.76 -1.27 3.40
CA PHE A 293 -15.44 -0.38 4.34
C PHE A 293 -16.82 0.01 3.83
N VAL A 294 -16.98 0.36 2.55
CA VAL A 294 -18.28 0.73 1.96
C VAL A 294 -19.32 -0.40 2.08
N LEU A 295 -18.88 -1.67 2.03
CA LEU A 295 -19.78 -2.82 2.19
C LEU A 295 -20.48 -2.86 3.56
N VAL A 296 -19.78 -2.49 4.65
CA VAL A 296 -20.27 -2.58 6.03
C VAL A 296 -21.50 -1.69 6.31
N PRO A 297 -21.46 -0.36 6.14
CA PRO A 297 -22.64 0.48 6.33
C PRO A 297 -23.71 0.19 5.29
N SER A 298 -23.35 -0.21 4.06
CA SER A 298 -24.33 -0.54 3.02
C SER A 298 -25.18 -1.75 3.40
N ILE A 299 -24.59 -2.82 3.91
CA ILE A 299 -25.37 -3.98 4.37
C ILE A 299 -26.16 -3.68 5.64
N LEU A 300 -25.65 -2.82 6.53
CA LEU A 300 -26.40 -2.34 7.70
C LEU A 300 -27.66 -1.56 7.27
N VAL A 301 -27.55 -0.70 6.26
CA VAL A 301 -28.71 0.01 5.71
C VAL A 301 -29.73 -0.97 5.12
N VAL A 302 -29.30 -1.98 4.36
CA VAL A 302 -30.20 -3.02 3.84
C VAL A 302 -30.86 -3.81 4.97
N TYR A 303 -30.07 -4.23 5.97
CA TYR A 303 -30.55 -4.96 7.15
C TYR A 303 -31.67 -4.18 7.85
N PHE A 304 -31.45 -2.91 8.20
CA PHE A 304 -32.45 -2.12 8.92
C PHE A 304 -33.63 -1.65 8.06
N ALA A 305 -33.42 -1.49 6.75
CA ALA A 305 -34.50 -1.21 5.81
C ALA A 305 -35.48 -2.38 5.70
N ARG A 306 -34.96 -3.63 5.69
CA ARG A 306 -35.78 -4.85 5.66
C ARG A 306 -36.29 -5.25 7.04
N TRP A 307 -35.49 -5.06 8.07
CA TRP A 307 -35.74 -5.55 9.41
C TRP A 307 -35.58 -4.44 10.45
N ARG A 308 -36.70 -3.99 10.99
CA ARG A 308 -36.70 -2.92 12.01
C ARG A 308 -36.29 -3.38 13.41
N LYS A 309 -35.99 -4.68 13.57
CA LYS A 309 -35.55 -5.28 14.83
C LYS A 309 -34.14 -4.83 15.19
N PRO A 310 -33.78 -4.90 16.49
CA PRO A 310 -32.41 -4.65 16.89
C PRO A 310 -31.44 -5.68 16.34
N LEU A 311 -30.18 -5.28 16.21
CA LEU A 311 -29.10 -6.18 15.82
C LEU A 311 -29.05 -7.38 16.78
N PRO A 312 -28.76 -8.58 16.25
CA PRO A 312 -28.58 -9.76 17.07
C PRO A 312 -27.41 -9.57 18.05
N GLN A 313 -27.54 -10.04 19.29
CA GLN A 313 -26.48 -9.95 20.31
C GLN A 313 -25.17 -10.62 19.86
N GLN A 314 -25.25 -11.56 18.92
CA GLN A 314 -24.12 -12.22 18.25
C GLN A 314 -23.17 -11.25 17.52
N VAL A 315 -23.58 -9.99 17.31
CA VAL A 315 -22.73 -8.92 16.79
C VAL A 315 -21.64 -8.51 17.79
N LEU A 316 -21.85 -8.64 19.10
CA LEU A 316 -20.86 -8.22 20.10
C LEU A 316 -19.55 -9.04 20.03
N PRO A 317 -19.58 -10.39 19.98
CA PRO A 317 -18.37 -11.18 19.68
C PRO A 317 -17.69 -10.79 18.36
N LEU A 318 -18.46 -10.38 17.35
CA LEU A 318 -17.94 -9.98 16.05
C LEU A 318 -17.16 -8.67 16.12
N ILE A 319 -17.67 -7.67 16.84
CA ILE A 319 -16.96 -6.41 17.13
C ILE A 319 -15.67 -6.72 17.87
N PHE A 320 -15.73 -7.57 18.90
CA PHE A 320 -14.55 -7.96 19.67
C PHE A 320 -13.50 -8.63 18.78
N LEU A 321 -13.90 -9.63 17.99
CA LEU A 321 -12.99 -10.35 17.08
C LEU A 321 -12.37 -9.40 16.04
N SER A 322 -13.17 -8.56 15.40
CA SER A 322 -12.69 -7.57 14.41
C SER A 322 -11.70 -6.59 15.06
N SER A 323 -11.99 -6.15 16.28
CA SER A 323 -11.11 -5.25 17.04
C SER A 323 -9.79 -5.92 17.43
N VAL A 324 -9.81 -7.21 17.81
CA VAL A 324 -8.60 -7.97 18.12
C VAL A 324 -7.73 -8.15 16.88
N VAL A 325 -8.33 -8.50 15.73
CA VAL A 325 -7.61 -8.62 14.45
C VAL A 325 -6.98 -7.28 14.05
N MET A 326 -7.76 -6.20 14.09
CA MET A 326 -7.27 -4.85 13.78
C MET A 326 -6.19 -4.38 14.75
N ALA A 327 -6.35 -4.60 16.05
CA ALA A 327 -5.34 -4.25 17.06
C ALA A 327 -4.06 -5.08 16.88
N GLY A 328 -4.17 -6.38 16.58
CA GLY A 328 -3.04 -7.25 16.27
C GLY A 328 -2.29 -6.78 15.02
N PHE A 329 -3.04 -6.39 13.98
CA PHE A 329 -2.49 -5.83 12.76
C PHE A 329 -1.72 -4.53 13.02
N VAL A 330 -2.31 -3.57 13.76
CA VAL A 330 -1.63 -2.32 14.15
C VAL A 330 -0.40 -2.62 15.02
N ALA A 331 -0.49 -3.58 15.94
CA ALA A 331 0.62 -3.95 16.81
C ALA A 331 1.81 -4.54 16.02
N VAL A 332 1.56 -5.38 15.02
CA VAL A 332 2.61 -5.89 14.12
C VAL A 332 3.26 -4.74 13.36
N ASN A 333 2.46 -3.87 12.75
CA ASN A 333 2.95 -2.72 11.98
C ASN A 333 3.68 -1.67 12.82
N SER A 334 3.44 -1.63 14.13
CA SER A 334 4.13 -0.73 15.06
C SER A 334 5.55 -1.17 15.44
N SER A 335 5.96 -2.40 15.07
CA SER A 335 7.28 -2.96 15.34
C SER A 335 8.03 -3.19 14.05
N VAL A 336 9.25 -2.65 13.94
CA VAL A 336 10.14 -2.84 12.78
C VAL A 336 10.37 -4.33 12.52
N THR A 337 10.84 -5.07 13.54
CA THR A 337 11.14 -6.50 13.42
C THR A 337 9.92 -7.31 12.99
N ARG A 338 8.77 -7.15 13.65
CA ARG A 338 7.55 -7.91 13.30
C ARG A 338 7.01 -7.54 11.92
N SER A 339 7.11 -6.27 11.53
CA SER A 339 6.71 -5.83 10.20
C SER A 339 7.59 -6.45 9.12
N VAL A 340 8.91 -6.52 9.35
CA VAL A 340 9.85 -7.20 8.46
C VAL A 340 9.59 -8.70 8.40
N ASP A 341 9.37 -9.37 9.54
CA ASP A 341 9.04 -10.79 9.59
C ASP A 341 7.77 -11.10 8.78
N ARG A 342 6.71 -10.33 9.01
CA ARG A 342 5.48 -10.43 8.22
C ARG A 342 5.75 -10.18 6.73
N PHE A 343 6.57 -9.18 6.40
CA PHE A 343 6.86 -8.86 5.00
C PHE A 343 7.61 -10.00 4.31
N VAL A 344 8.59 -10.61 4.99
CA VAL A 344 9.31 -11.81 4.51
C VAL A 344 8.32 -12.96 4.26
N GLU A 345 7.42 -13.21 5.21
CA GLU A 345 6.38 -14.24 5.04
C GLU A 345 5.48 -13.95 3.82
N VAL A 346 5.04 -12.69 3.66
CA VAL A 346 4.21 -12.29 2.52
C VAL A 346 4.93 -12.51 1.19
N ILE A 347 6.20 -12.12 1.06
CA ILE A 347 6.92 -12.30 -0.21
C ILE A 347 7.19 -13.78 -0.52
N GLU A 348 7.45 -14.61 0.51
CA GLU A 348 7.65 -16.05 0.38
C GLU A 348 6.35 -16.79 -0.01
N VAL A 349 5.22 -16.45 0.63
CA VAL A 349 3.92 -17.07 0.37
C VAL A 349 3.32 -16.60 -0.96
N SER A 350 3.35 -15.29 -1.23
CA SER A 350 2.73 -14.72 -2.43
C SER A 350 3.55 -14.97 -3.70
N LYS A 351 4.81 -15.43 -3.59
CA LYS A 351 5.74 -15.60 -4.71
C LYS A 351 5.73 -14.39 -5.64
N VAL A 352 5.93 -13.21 -5.04
CA VAL A 352 5.85 -11.91 -5.74
C VAL A 352 6.76 -11.95 -6.97
N LYS A 353 6.34 -11.27 -8.05
CA LYS A 353 6.98 -11.33 -9.37
C LYS A 353 8.49 -11.04 -9.35
N ASN A 354 8.98 -10.29 -8.37
CA ASN A 354 10.38 -9.89 -8.30
C ASN A 354 10.94 -9.95 -6.87
N LEU A 355 11.17 -11.17 -6.39
CA LEU A 355 11.78 -11.41 -5.07
C LEU A 355 13.15 -10.72 -4.91
N TYR A 356 13.92 -10.56 -5.99
CA TYR A 356 15.18 -9.81 -5.95
C TYR A 356 14.96 -8.38 -5.43
N MET A 357 13.98 -7.66 -5.98
CA MET A 357 13.69 -6.28 -5.57
C MET A 357 13.13 -6.20 -4.15
N GLU A 358 12.30 -7.16 -3.75
CA GLU A 358 11.73 -7.18 -2.42
C GLU A 358 12.79 -7.43 -1.34
N TYR A 359 13.67 -8.43 -1.54
CA TYR A 359 14.79 -8.66 -0.63
C TYR A 359 15.84 -7.55 -0.69
N GLY A 360 16.06 -6.92 -1.85
CA GLY A 360 16.89 -5.72 -1.98
C GLY A 360 16.33 -4.53 -1.19
N THR A 361 15.00 -4.40 -1.12
CA THR A 361 14.31 -3.40 -0.30
C THR A 361 14.52 -3.70 1.18
N LEU A 362 14.32 -4.94 1.62
CA LEU A 362 14.60 -5.37 3.00
C LEU A 362 16.06 -5.15 3.40
N PHE A 363 17.00 -5.46 2.50
CA PHE A 363 18.42 -5.22 2.68
C PHE A 363 18.69 -3.72 2.91
N SER A 364 18.20 -2.88 2.01
CA SER A 364 18.41 -1.42 2.08
C SER A 364 17.78 -0.84 3.34
N HIS A 365 16.62 -1.37 3.74
CA HIS A 365 15.93 -0.98 4.95
C HIS A 365 16.72 -1.38 6.21
N SER A 366 17.28 -2.60 6.24
CA SER A 366 18.07 -3.09 7.37
C SER A 366 19.28 -2.21 7.68
N ALA A 367 19.86 -1.52 6.69
CA ALA A 367 20.98 -0.60 6.91
C ALA A 367 20.62 0.62 7.79
N ASN A 368 19.35 1.01 7.85
CA ASN A 368 18.88 2.15 8.64
C ASN A 368 18.27 1.75 10.00
N HIS A 369 18.22 0.45 10.28
CA HIS A 369 17.52 -0.11 11.44
C HIS A 369 18.45 -1.06 12.20
N PRO A 370 19.09 -0.60 13.30
CA PRO A 370 20.06 -1.40 14.06
C PRO A 370 19.54 -2.78 14.49
N GLU A 371 18.26 -2.85 14.84
CA GLU A 371 17.55 -4.09 15.20
C GLU A 371 17.49 -5.14 14.07
N LEU A 372 17.77 -4.74 12.83
CA LEU A 372 17.80 -5.61 11.65
C LEU A 372 19.21 -5.93 11.16
N PHE A 373 20.27 -5.36 11.76
CA PHE A 373 21.65 -5.55 11.28
C PHE A 373 22.05 -7.03 11.21
N GLY A 374 21.60 -7.85 12.16
CA GLY A 374 21.85 -9.30 12.16
C GLY A 374 21.21 -10.07 10.99
N ARG A 375 20.19 -9.49 10.34
CA ARG A 375 19.48 -10.08 9.20
C ARG A 375 19.88 -9.49 7.85
N ARG A 376 20.75 -8.48 7.84
CA ARG A 376 21.18 -7.82 6.61
C ARG A 376 21.85 -8.80 5.62
N LEU A 377 22.71 -9.70 6.13
CA LEU A 377 23.34 -10.74 5.31
C LEU A 377 22.32 -11.75 4.78
N GLU A 378 21.33 -12.14 5.59
CA GLU A 378 20.22 -13.01 5.17
C GLU A 378 19.48 -12.42 3.96
N PHE A 379 19.08 -11.14 4.04
CA PHE A 379 18.36 -10.49 2.95
C PHE A 379 19.20 -10.32 1.69
N ALA A 380 20.48 -9.98 1.82
CA ALA A 380 21.39 -9.88 0.69
C ALA A 380 21.56 -11.23 -0.03
N LEU A 381 21.68 -12.33 0.73
CA LEU A 381 21.79 -13.68 0.18
C LEU A 381 20.50 -14.10 -0.53
N LYS A 382 19.36 -13.92 0.13
CA LYS A 382 18.05 -14.21 -0.47
C LYS A 382 17.81 -13.40 -1.73
N ALA A 383 18.24 -12.12 -1.79
CA ALA A 383 18.16 -11.32 -3.02
C ALA A 383 19.05 -11.89 -4.14
N TRP A 384 20.28 -12.27 -3.81
CA TRP A 384 21.25 -12.83 -4.76
C TRP A 384 20.82 -14.17 -5.38
N GLU A 385 20.12 -15.00 -4.60
CA GLU A 385 19.56 -16.28 -5.07
C GLU A 385 18.45 -16.10 -6.12
N GLN A 386 17.92 -14.88 -6.28
CA GLN A 386 16.87 -14.58 -7.25
C GLN A 386 17.46 -14.06 -8.57
N PRO A 387 16.83 -14.38 -9.72
CA PRO A 387 17.28 -13.87 -10.99
C PRO A 387 17.21 -12.32 -11.00
N PRO A 388 18.34 -11.64 -11.21
CA PRO A 388 18.40 -10.18 -11.21
C PRO A 388 17.72 -9.62 -12.46
N TYR A 389 17.18 -8.41 -12.37
CA TYR A 389 16.50 -7.79 -13.49
C TYR A 389 17.48 -7.25 -14.54
N LYS A 390 18.61 -6.68 -14.09
CA LYS A 390 19.71 -6.19 -14.93
C LYS A 390 21.06 -6.68 -14.42
N LYS A 391 22.07 -6.72 -15.30
CA LYS A 391 23.46 -7.01 -14.92
C LYS A 391 23.97 -6.07 -13.81
N ALA A 392 23.56 -4.80 -13.84
CA ALA A 392 23.92 -3.81 -12.82
C ALA A 392 23.38 -4.17 -11.44
N ASP A 393 22.21 -4.82 -11.37
CA ASP A 393 21.59 -5.25 -10.12
C ASP A 393 22.40 -6.39 -9.48
N SER A 394 22.94 -7.30 -10.30
CA SER A 394 23.89 -8.32 -9.84
C SER A 394 25.15 -7.68 -9.26
N LEU A 395 25.74 -6.71 -9.96
CA LEU A 395 26.95 -6.02 -9.48
C LEU A 395 26.70 -5.33 -8.14
N TYR A 396 25.57 -4.63 -8.03
CA TYR A 396 25.16 -3.99 -6.79
C TYR A 396 25.05 -5.01 -5.65
N MET A 397 24.31 -6.10 -5.82
CA MET A 397 24.16 -7.12 -4.77
C MET A 397 25.46 -7.85 -4.45
N ALA A 398 26.32 -8.12 -5.44
CA ALA A 398 27.63 -8.72 -5.20
C ALA A 398 28.50 -7.82 -4.32
N THR A 399 28.50 -6.51 -4.59
CA THR A 399 29.18 -5.50 -3.77
C THR A 399 28.66 -5.49 -2.34
N GLN A 400 27.33 -5.51 -2.17
CA GLN A 400 26.69 -5.55 -0.86
C GLN A 400 26.99 -6.85 -0.10
N LEU A 401 26.97 -8.00 -0.76
CA LEU A 401 27.30 -9.29 -0.16
C LEU A 401 28.75 -9.38 0.28
N ALA A 402 29.68 -8.93 -0.57
CA ALA A 402 31.09 -8.83 -0.20
C ALA A 402 31.26 -7.98 1.06
N GLN A 403 30.62 -6.81 1.13
CA GLN A 403 30.65 -5.97 2.32
C GLN A 403 30.08 -6.68 3.55
N CYS A 404 28.91 -7.31 3.44
CA CYS A 404 28.32 -8.06 4.55
C CYS A 404 29.22 -9.20 5.04
N PHE A 405 29.87 -9.95 4.13
CA PHE A 405 30.82 -10.99 4.50
C PHE A 405 32.09 -10.44 5.17
N LEU A 406 32.60 -9.30 4.69
CA LEU A 406 33.68 -8.59 5.37
C LEU A 406 33.27 -8.19 6.79
N ASP A 407 32.07 -7.67 6.98
CA ASP A 407 31.56 -7.21 8.28
C ASP A 407 31.47 -8.38 9.27
N VAL A 408 30.94 -9.55 8.86
CA VAL A 408 30.81 -10.73 9.73
C VAL A 408 32.10 -11.54 9.91
N GLY A 409 33.20 -11.17 9.26
CA GLY A 409 34.47 -11.90 9.42
C GLY A 409 34.71 -13.05 8.43
N ASP A 410 33.87 -13.22 7.42
CA ASP A 410 33.89 -14.38 6.53
C ASP A 410 34.76 -14.14 5.28
N LYS A 411 36.07 -14.36 5.44
CA LYS A 411 37.07 -14.18 4.38
C LYS A 411 36.79 -15.04 3.14
N SER A 412 36.38 -16.29 3.34
CA SER A 412 36.27 -17.27 2.25
C SER A 412 35.10 -16.94 1.32
N ARG A 413 33.98 -16.44 1.87
CA ARG A 413 32.83 -16.01 1.08
C ARG A 413 32.95 -14.59 0.54
N ALA A 414 33.66 -13.68 1.21
CA ALA A 414 33.83 -12.31 0.70
C ALA A 414 34.59 -12.25 -0.63
N LEU A 415 35.73 -12.95 -0.75
CA LEU A 415 36.64 -12.81 -1.90
C LEU A 415 36.00 -13.18 -3.25
N PRO A 416 35.23 -14.28 -3.39
CA PRO A 416 34.51 -14.59 -4.63
C PRO A 416 33.60 -13.46 -5.11
N PHE A 417 32.84 -12.81 -4.22
CA PHE A 417 31.99 -11.69 -4.60
C PHE A 417 32.80 -10.46 -5.02
N ILE A 418 33.92 -10.18 -4.35
CA ILE A 418 34.84 -9.12 -4.77
C ILE A 418 35.37 -9.39 -6.18
N LYS A 419 35.86 -10.60 -6.45
CA LYS A 419 36.32 -10.99 -7.80
C LYS A 419 35.23 -10.81 -8.85
N LEU A 420 34.00 -11.23 -8.53
CA LEU A 420 32.85 -11.05 -9.42
C LEU A 420 32.59 -9.58 -9.76
N THR A 421 32.80 -8.65 -8.82
CA THR A 421 32.66 -7.22 -9.12
C THR A 421 33.67 -6.75 -10.17
N PHE A 422 34.92 -7.22 -10.10
CA PHE A 422 35.96 -6.91 -11.10
C PHE A 422 35.73 -7.57 -12.45
N ASP A 423 35.17 -8.79 -12.47
CA ASP A 423 34.82 -9.49 -13.70
C ASP A 423 33.72 -8.75 -14.48
N VAL A 424 32.84 -8.04 -13.76
CA VAL A 424 31.78 -7.22 -14.37
C VAL A 424 32.29 -5.84 -14.78
N ASP A 425 33.02 -5.16 -13.89
CA ASP A 425 33.60 -3.85 -14.13
C ASP A 425 34.94 -3.69 -13.40
N SER A 426 36.03 -3.87 -14.16
CA SER A 426 37.39 -3.77 -13.64
C SER A 426 37.89 -2.32 -13.47
N LEU A 427 37.11 -1.33 -13.94
CA LEU A 427 37.43 0.09 -13.89
C LEU A 427 36.57 0.87 -12.89
N ASP A 428 35.67 0.23 -12.14
CA ASP A 428 34.98 0.88 -11.03
C ASP A 428 35.90 0.99 -9.80
N LEU A 429 36.26 2.22 -9.43
CA LEU A 429 37.07 2.52 -8.25
C LEU A 429 36.47 1.96 -6.95
N ASN A 430 35.15 1.84 -6.84
CA ASN A 430 34.51 1.29 -5.64
C ASN A 430 34.86 -0.19 -5.42
N ASN A 431 35.09 -0.96 -6.48
CA ASN A 431 35.54 -2.36 -6.40
C ASN A 431 36.93 -2.46 -5.78
N TYR A 432 37.82 -1.50 -6.10
CA TYR A 432 39.14 -1.38 -5.47
C TYR A 432 39.03 -0.99 -3.99
N MET A 433 38.09 -0.10 -3.63
CA MET A 433 37.86 0.25 -2.23
C MET A 433 37.33 -0.92 -1.40
N LEU A 434 36.52 -1.78 -2.02
CA LEU A 434 36.07 -3.02 -1.41
C LEU A 434 37.22 -4.04 -1.23
N LEU A 435 38.09 -4.17 -2.23
CA LEU A 435 39.30 -5.00 -2.15
C LEU A 435 40.30 -4.48 -1.11
N TYR A 436 40.42 -3.15 -0.97
CA TYR A 436 41.23 -2.52 0.08
C TYR A 436 40.73 -2.93 1.46
N ARG A 437 39.42 -2.86 1.71
CA ARG A 437 38.83 -3.31 2.99
C ARG A 437 39.12 -4.79 3.27
N TYR A 438 39.08 -5.62 2.23
CA TYR A 438 39.45 -7.04 2.34
C TYR A 438 40.92 -7.22 2.74
N TYR A 439 41.85 -6.57 2.04
CA TYR A 439 43.29 -6.69 2.35
C TYR A 439 43.65 -6.04 3.68
N GLN A 440 42.99 -4.97 4.08
CA GLN A 440 43.19 -4.36 5.38
C GLN A 440 42.87 -5.33 6.52
N LYS A 441 41.83 -6.16 6.35
CA LYS A 441 41.40 -7.12 7.37
C LYS A 441 42.11 -8.48 7.29
N TYR A 442 42.49 -8.93 6.08
CA TYR A 442 42.93 -10.30 5.85
C TYR A 442 44.17 -10.48 4.96
N GLY A 443 44.69 -9.39 4.39
CA GLY A 443 45.83 -9.38 3.47
C GLY A 443 47.15 -9.08 4.17
N ALA A 444 48.25 -9.29 3.45
CA ALA A 444 49.56 -8.84 3.87
C ALA A 444 49.75 -7.35 3.59
N LYS A 445 50.75 -6.73 4.22
CA LYS A 445 51.13 -5.34 3.94
C LYS A 445 51.43 -5.12 2.45
N ASP A 446 52.05 -6.11 1.81
CA ASP A 446 52.42 -6.05 0.39
C ASP A 446 51.21 -6.04 -0.53
N ASP A 447 50.11 -6.73 -0.18
CA ASP A 447 48.87 -6.71 -0.95
C ASP A 447 48.28 -5.28 -1.02
N LEU A 448 48.39 -4.53 0.09
CA LEU A 448 47.93 -3.15 0.16
C LEU A 448 48.80 -2.18 -0.65
N VAL A 449 50.12 -2.41 -0.67
CA VAL A 449 51.04 -1.64 -1.52
C VAL A 449 50.70 -1.88 -2.99
N LEU A 450 50.61 -3.14 -3.41
CA LEU A 450 50.28 -3.51 -4.78
C LEU A 450 48.91 -2.96 -5.21
N LEU A 451 47.94 -2.93 -4.29
CA LEU A 451 46.63 -2.35 -4.57
C LEU A 451 46.71 -0.83 -4.78
N ALA A 452 47.45 -0.10 -3.93
CA ALA A 452 47.63 1.34 -4.07
C ALA A 452 48.31 1.69 -5.41
N GLU A 453 49.38 0.97 -5.77
CA GLU A 453 50.06 1.12 -7.06
C GLU A 453 49.13 0.85 -8.25
N LYS A 454 48.26 -0.16 -8.12
CA LYS A 454 47.29 -0.49 -9.15
C LYS A 454 46.24 0.60 -9.32
N ILE A 455 45.74 1.20 -8.23
CA ILE A 455 44.80 2.33 -8.27
C ILE A 455 45.48 3.55 -8.91
N GLU A 456 46.69 3.92 -8.46
CA GLU A 456 47.47 5.05 -9.02
C GLU A 456 47.60 4.91 -10.55
N ARG A 457 47.98 3.72 -11.03
CA ARG A 457 48.19 3.43 -12.44
C ARG A 457 46.91 3.39 -13.27
N LEU A 458 45.82 2.83 -12.75
CA LEU A 458 44.56 2.70 -13.50
C LEU A 458 43.75 4.00 -13.51
N PHE A 459 43.96 4.86 -12.51
CA PHE A 459 43.21 6.09 -12.34
C PHE A 459 44.12 7.34 -12.27
N PRO A 460 45.05 7.54 -13.23
CA PRO A 460 46.07 8.59 -13.17
C PRO A 460 45.45 10.00 -13.18
N ASN A 461 44.29 10.14 -13.81
CA ASN A 461 43.59 11.42 -13.97
C ASN A 461 42.33 11.55 -13.08
N SER A 462 42.06 10.57 -12.23
CA SER A 462 40.92 10.63 -11.30
C SER A 462 41.38 11.21 -9.98
N ALA A 463 40.93 12.42 -9.65
CA ALA A 463 41.26 13.05 -8.36
C ALA A 463 40.90 12.12 -7.18
N ARG A 464 39.77 11.41 -7.25
CA ARG A 464 39.39 10.42 -6.23
C ARG A 464 40.33 9.21 -6.23
N GLY A 465 40.75 8.73 -7.40
CA GLY A 465 41.69 7.60 -7.52
C GLY A 465 43.06 7.93 -6.89
N GLN A 466 43.63 9.09 -7.24
CA GLN A 466 44.89 9.58 -6.69
C GLN A 466 44.78 9.83 -5.17
N LEU A 467 43.68 10.42 -4.72
CA LEU A 467 43.40 10.60 -3.28
C LEU A 467 43.42 9.28 -2.52
N GLU A 468 42.71 8.26 -2.99
CA GLU A 468 42.62 6.97 -2.31
C GLU A 468 43.97 6.22 -2.33
N ALA A 469 44.69 6.23 -3.46
CA ALA A 469 46.03 5.65 -3.56
C ALA A 469 47.03 6.35 -2.60
N GLY A 470 47.03 7.68 -2.60
CA GLY A 470 47.88 8.48 -1.71
C GLY A 470 47.60 8.20 -0.24
N VAL A 471 46.32 8.16 0.17
CA VAL A 471 45.92 7.81 1.54
C VAL A 471 46.38 6.41 1.92
N MET A 472 46.33 5.43 1.01
CA MET A 472 46.83 4.07 1.26
C MET A 472 48.35 4.09 1.48
N PHE A 473 49.12 4.75 0.62
CA PHE A 473 50.57 4.88 0.78
C PHE A 473 50.97 5.52 2.11
N LEU A 474 50.30 6.62 2.50
CA LEU A 474 50.53 7.28 3.78
C LEU A 474 50.30 6.34 4.96
N LYS A 475 49.18 5.59 4.97
CA LYS A 475 48.88 4.61 6.02
C LYS A 475 49.91 3.48 6.11
N LEU A 476 50.57 3.15 5.00
CA LEU A 476 51.59 2.10 4.93
C LEU A 476 53.01 2.60 5.27
N GLY A 477 53.19 3.90 5.49
CA GLY A 477 54.46 4.57 5.83
C GLY A 477 55.23 5.16 4.63
N TYR A 478 54.66 5.13 3.42
CA TYR A 478 55.27 5.69 2.22
C TYR A 478 54.93 7.18 2.08
N THR A 479 55.42 8.00 3.01
CA THR A 479 55.05 9.43 3.14
C THR A 479 55.32 10.26 1.90
N ALA A 480 56.51 10.10 1.29
CA ALA A 480 56.90 10.86 0.10
C ALA A 480 55.99 10.56 -1.10
N ARG A 481 55.75 9.27 -1.38
CA ARG A 481 54.90 8.81 -2.48
C ARG A 481 53.44 9.20 -2.26
N GLY A 482 52.90 8.93 -1.06
CA GLY A 482 51.53 9.33 -0.74
C GLY A 482 51.31 10.84 -0.82
N GLY A 483 52.31 11.65 -0.43
CA GLY A 483 52.26 13.10 -0.59
C GLY A 483 52.43 13.60 -2.03
N GLU A 484 52.99 12.79 -2.94
CA GLU A 484 53.02 13.09 -4.38
C GLU A 484 51.65 12.84 -5.00
N ASP A 485 51.03 11.68 -4.73
CA ASP A 485 49.69 11.34 -5.25
C ASP A 485 48.62 12.32 -4.76
N LEU A 486 48.70 12.81 -3.52
CA LEU A 486 47.77 13.82 -3.00
C LEU A 486 47.97 15.22 -3.61
N ARG A 487 49.14 15.48 -4.21
CA ARG A 487 49.43 16.76 -4.89
C ARG A 487 49.01 16.75 -6.35
N ARG A 488 49.02 15.57 -6.98
CA ARG A 488 48.45 15.34 -8.31
C ARG A 488 46.92 15.45 -8.24
#